data_AF-A0AAI9N1Q2-F1
#
_entry.id   AF-A0AAI9N1Q2-F1
#
_cell.length_a   1.000
_cell.length_b   1.000
_cell.length_c   1.000
_cell.angle_alpha   90.00
_cell.angle_beta   90.00
_cell.angle_gamma   90.00
#
_symmetry.space_group_name_H-M   'P 1'
#
loop_
_entity.id
_entity.type
_entity.pdbx_description
1 polymer ?
#
loop_
_entity_poly.entity_id
_entity_poly.type
_entity_poly.pdbx_seq_one_letter_code
_entity_poly.pdbx_strand_id
1 'polypeptide(L)'
;TTAPQVAAVTPSCTEVGNFTAADARRFSAQLASLNLGDKVVQKLTQDVTSHMVYIPPQDGREGADRRIAELRRLGIGDFYVIPDSFPNPALRSGVSLGIFRTEEAAKAYVSQLISRGVRSARIIARRSGAGKQVFQLRDLTPEARSALDNIKSAFPDQEIRGCSA
;
A
#
# COMPACT_ATOMS: atom_id res chain seq x y z
N THR A 1 45.14 23.61 -12.89
CA THR A 1 43.86 24.18 -12.43
C THR A 1 42.83 23.07 -12.36
N THR A 2 42.42 22.71 -11.15
CA THR A 2 41.44 21.66 -10.85
C THR A 2 40.04 22.18 -11.10
N ALA A 3 39.28 21.53 -11.97
CA ALA A 3 37.85 21.80 -12.17
C ALA A 3 37.04 21.19 -11.01
N PRO A 4 36.11 21.92 -10.39
CA PRO A 4 35.21 21.33 -9.41
C PRO A 4 34.21 20.42 -10.13
N GLN A 5 34.26 19.13 -9.78
CA GLN A 5 33.28 18.14 -10.19
C GLN A 5 31.94 18.54 -9.56
N VAL A 6 30.98 18.92 -10.40
CA VAL A 6 29.58 19.08 -10.00
C VAL A 6 29.08 17.66 -9.70
N ALA A 7 29.20 17.25 -8.43
CA ALA A 7 28.58 16.03 -7.94
C ALA A 7 27.10 16.10 -8.32
N ALA A 8 26.65 15.16 -9.15
CA ALA A 8 25.24 14.99 -9.44
C ALA A 8 24.54 14.70 -8.11
N VAL A 9 23.99 15.74 -7.48
CA VAL A 9 23.17 15.62 -6.29
C VAL A 9 21.90 14.96 -6.78
N THR A 10 21.87 13.63 -6.71
CA THR A 10 20.62 12.88 -6.80
C THR A 10 19.69 13.55 -5.79
N PRO A 11 18.50 14.05 -6.18
CA PRO A 11 17.64 14.75 -5.25
C PRO A 11 17.45 13.84 -4.05
N SER A 12 17.96 14.27 -2.89
CA SER A 12 18.04 13.48 -1.67
C SER A 12 16.66 13.41 -1.05
N CYS A 13 15.74 12.75 -1.75
CA CYS A 13 14.38 12.58 -1.30
C CYS A 13 14.40 11.61 -0.13
N THR A 14 14.01 12.11 1.03
CA THR A 14 13.95 11.37 2.27
C THR A 14 12.48 11.25 2.64
N GLU A 15 12.01 10.01 2.79
CA GLU A 15 10.66 9.71 3.25
C GLU A 15 10.72 9.27 4.71
N VAL A 16 9.88 9.88 5.54
CA VAL A 16 9.66 9.44 6.91
C VAL A 16 8.24 8.93 7.02
N GLY A 17 8.08 7.65 7.34
CA GLY A 17 6.79 6.97 7.33
C GLY A 17 6.40 6.34 8.66
N ASN A 18 5.27 5.63 8.62
CA ASN A 18 4.66 4.94 9.77
C ASN A 18 4.03 5.87 10.83
N PHE A 19 3.56 7.06 10.44
CA PHE A 19 2.91 7.97 11.38
C PHE A 19 1.44 7.62 11.61
N THR A 20 1.02 7.64 12.89
CA THR A 20 -0.40 7.78 13.25
C THR A 20 -0.87 9.21 13.01
N ALA A 21 -2.18 9.44 12.97
CA ALA A 21 -2.71 10.80 12.81
C ALA A 21 -2.25 11.78 13.91
N ALA A 22 -2.00 11.29 15.13
CA ALA A 22 -1.52 12.10 16.24
C ALA A 22 -0.03 12.43 16.08
N ASP A 23 0.79 11.44 15.76
CA ASP A 23 2.24 11.62 15.61
C ASP A 23 2.58 12.45 14.38
N ALA A 24 1.83 12.28 13.29
CA ALA A 24 1.99 13.09 12.09
C ALA A 24 1.81 14.58 12.37
N ARG A 25 0.83 14.96 13.21
CA ARG A 25 0.61 16.36 13.59
C ARG A 25 1.77 16.93 14.41
N ARG A 26 2.31 16.13 15.33
CA ARG A 26 3.49 16.52 16.13
C ARG A 26 4.72 16.68 15.24
N PHE A 27 4.96 15.72 14.36
CA PHE A 27 6.08 15.75 13.43
C PHE A 27 5.97 16.91 12.44
N SER A 28 4.79 17.18 11.89
CA SER A 28 4.58 18.33 10.99
C SER A 28 4.85 19.67 11.68
N ALA A 29 4.49 19.80 12.96
CA ALA A 29 4.75 21.02 13.73
C ALA A 29 6.26 21.24 13.96
N GLN A 30 7.01 20.17 14.22
CA GLN A 30 8.46 20.25 14.35
C GLN A 30 9.13 20.52 13.00
N LEU A 31 8.68 19.89 11.92
CA LEU A 31 9.18 20.19 10.56
C LEU A 31 8.90 21.64 10.14
N ALA A 32 7.77 22.22 10.56
CA ALA A 32 7.47 23.62 10.27
C ALA A 32 8.52 24.59 10.84
N SER A 33 9.14 24.25 11.98
CA SER A 33 10.24 25.05 12.57
C SER A 33 11.53 25.04 11.73
N LEU A 34 11.68 24.09 10.80
CA LEU A 34 12.82 24.00 9.89
C LEU A 34 12.66 24.86 8.63
N ASN A 35 11.52 25.55 8.46
CA ASN A 35 11.22 26.40 7.30
C ASN A 35 11.48 25.72 5.94
N LEU A 36 11.22 24.41 5.85
CA LEU A 36 11.44 23.64 4.63
C LEU A 36 10.45 24.00 3.50
N GLY A 37 9.38 24.73 3.83
CA GLY A 37 8.39 25.22 2.86
C GLY A 37 7.75 24.08 2.06
N ASP A 38 7.58 24.29 0.75
CA ASP A 38 6.99 23.33 -0.18
C ASP A 38 7.85 22.07 -0.45
N LYS A 39 9.02 21.97 0.18
CA LYS A 39 9.89 20.79 0.07
C LYS A 39 9.37 19.59 0.89
N VAL A 40 8.38 19.81 1.76
CA VAL A 40 7.73 18.76 2.56
C VAL A 40 6.37 18.44 1.96
N VAL A 41 6.21 17.19 1.53
CA VAL A 41 4.94 16.65 1.03
C VAL A 41 4.42 15.62 2.01
N GLN A 42 3.29 15.93 2.65
CA GLN A 42 2.57 14.96 3.47
C GLN A 42 1.68 14.09 2.58
N LYS A 43 1.82 12.77 2.69
CA LYS A 43 0.97 11.79 2.00
C LYS A 43 0.32 10.86 3.02
N LEU A 44 -0.94 10.53 2.79
CA LEU A 44 -1.57 9.39 3.44
C LEU A 44 -1.25 8.16 2.61
N THR A 45 -0.39 7.29 3.11
CA THR A 45 -0.18 5.97 2.51
C THR A 45 -1.07 4.97 3.23
N GLN A 46 -1.67 4.07 2.47
CA GLN A 46 -2.25 2.87 3.06
C GLN A 46 -1.43 1.72 2.54
N ASP A 47 -0.61 1.14 3.41
CA ASP A 47 0.17 -0.05 3.06
C ASP A 47 -0.76 -1.14 2.54
N VAL A 48 -0.39 -1.69 1.39
CA VAL A 48 -1.00 -2.91 0.88
C VAL A 48 -0.58 -4.01 1.84
N THR A 49 -1.51 -4.46 2.68
CA THR A 49 -1.24 -5.48 3.68
C THR A 49 -1.39 -6.88 3.10
N SER A 50 -2.20 -7.03 2.06
CA SER A 50 -2.42 -8.32 1.40
C SER A 50 -3.03 -8.13 0.01
N HIS A 51 -2.91 -9.13 -0.84
CA HIS A 51 -3.58 -9.23 -2.13
C HIS A 51 -4.64 -10.31 -2.06
N MET A 52 -5.90 -9.93 -2.27
CA MET A 52 -7.00 -10.89 -2.33
C MET A 52 -7.27 -11.27 -3.79
N VAL A 53 -7.38 -12.56 -4.06
CA VAL A 53 -7.91 -13.06 -5.31
C VAL A 53 -9.41 -13.28 -5.13
N TYR A 54 -10.21 -12.73 -6.03
CA TYR A 54 -11.66 -12.80 -5.95
C TYR A 54 -12.32 -12.82 -7.34
N ILE A 55 -13.55 -13.28 -7.40
CA ILE A 55 -14.42 -13.19 -8.57
C ILE A 55 -15.45 -12.10 -8.28
N PRO A 56 -15.58 -11.10 -9.16
CA PRO A 56 -16.53 -10.01 -8.98
C PRO A 56 -17.99 -10.51 -9.02
N PRO A 57 -18.90 -9.88 -8.26
CA PRO A 57 -20.33 -10.14 -8.37
C PRO A 57 -20.81 -9.78 -9.78
N GLN A 58 -21.58 -10.66 -10.42
CA GLN A 58 -22.19 -10.39 -11.74
C GLN A 58 -23.66 -10.00 -11.58
N ASP A 59 -24.41 -10.73 -10.73
CA ASP A 59 -25.84 -10.55 -10.48
C ASP A 59 -26.14 -10.59 -8.96
N GLY A 60 -25.27 -9.96 -8.16
CA GLY A 60 -25.34 -10.07 -6.71
C GLY A 60 -25.19 -11.53 -6.22
N ARG A 61 -25.97 -11.90 -5.20
CA ARG A 61 -25.85 -13.19 -4.49
C ARG A 61 -26.12 -14.41 -5.39
N GLU A 62 -27.15 -14.35 -6.24
CA GLU A 62 -27.44 -15.43 -7.20
C GLU A 62 -26.33 -15.63 -8.24
N GLY A 63 -25.65 -14.53 -8.62
CA GLY A 63 -24.45 -14.59 -9.45
C GLY A 63 -23.30 -15.30 -8.74
N ALA A 64 -23.08 -15.03 -7.46
CA ALA A 64 -22.07 -15.72 -6.65
C ALA A 64 -22.38 -17.22 -6.51
N ASP A 65 -23.62 -17.60 -6.23
CA ASP A 65 -24.01 -19.02 -6.08
C ASP A 65 -23.76 -19.81 -7.37
N ARG A 66 -24.06 -19.21 -8.54
CA ARG A 66 -23.73 -19.80 -9.85
C ARG A 66 -22.23 -19.99 -10.03
N ARG A 67 -21.40 -19.01 -9.64
CA ARG A 67 -19.93 -19.11 -9.71
C ARG A 67 -19.39 -20.15 -8.74
N ILE A 68 -19.96 -20.26 -7.55
CA ILE A 68 -19.61 -21.31 -6.57
C ILE A 68 -19.87 -22.71 -7.16
N ALA A 69 -21.02 -22.91 -7.79
CA ALA A 69 -21.34 -24.17 -8.44
C ALA A 69 -20.35 -24.50 -9.58
N GLU A 70 -19.95 -23.50 -10.36
CA GLU A 70 -18.94 -23.63 -11.40
C GLU A 70 -17.56 -24.00 -10.81
N LEU A 71 -17.11 -23.29 -9.78
CA LEU A 71 -15.85 -23.56 -9.08
C LEU A 71 -15.81 -24.99 -8.52
N ARG A 72 -16.90 -25.44 -7.88
CA ARG A 72 -17.00 -26.82 -7.38
C ARG A 72 -16.92 -27.85 -8.49
N ARG A 73 -17.53 -27.61 -9.66
CA ARG A 73 -17.42 -28.50 -10.83
C ARG A 73 -16.00 -28.58 -11.38
N LEU A 74 -15.24 -27.48 -11.26
CA LEU A 74 -13.82 -27.43 -11.63
C LEU A 74 -12.89 -28.02 -10.55
N GLY A 75 -13.44 -28.53 -9.44
CA GLY A 75 -12.69 -29.11 -8.33
C GLY A 75 -12.04 -28.06 -7.43
N ILE A 76 -12.45 -26.80 -7.51
CA ILE A 76 -11.96 -25.72 -6.64
C ILE A 76 -12.90 -25.63 -5.45
N GLY A 77 -12.44 -26.13 -4.29
CA GLY A 77 -13.15 -26.06 -3.02
C GLY A 77 -12.76 -24.88 -2.15
N ASP A 78 -11.59 -24.28 -2.41
CA ASP A 78 -11.02 -23.20 -1.61
C ASP A 78 -11.55 -21.83 -2.04
N PHE A 79 -12.80 -21.56 -1.66
CA PHE A 79 -13.43 -20.27 -1.90
C PHE A 79 -14.31 -19.84 -0.73
N TYR A 80 -14.53 -18.53 -0.61
CA TYR A 80 -15.28 -17.91 0.46
C TYR A 80 -16.19 -16.81 -0.10
N VAL A 81 -17.47 -16.81 0.28
CA VAL A 81 -18.42 -15.78 -0.16
C VAL A 81 -18.17 -14.50 0.63
N ILE A 82 -17.94 -13.40 -0.07
CA ILE A 82 -17.69 -12.11 0.57
C ILE A 82 -19.01 -11.59 1.14
N PRO A 83 -19.12 -11.42 2.47
CA PRO A 83 -20.36 -10.97 3.10
C PRO A 83 -20.66 -9.50 2.76
N ASP A 84 -21.91 -9.10 2.85
CA ASP A 84 -22.33 -7.71 2.62
C ASP A 84 -21.73 -6.72 3.63
N SER A 85 -21.30 -7.19 4.79
CA SER A 85 -20.56 -6.42 5.79
C SER A 85 -19.13 -6.06 5.36
N PHE A 86 -18.67 -6.52 4.19
CA PHE A 86 -17.33 -6.20 3.71
C PHE A 86 -17.18 -4.69 3.44
N PRO A 87 -16.07 -4.05 3.86
CA PRO A 87 -15.92 -2.59 3.78
C PRO A 87 -15.98 -2.04 2.35
N ASN A 88 -15.61 -2.85 1.35
CA ASN A 88 -15.64 -2.44 -0.04
C ASN A 88 -16.97 -2.86 -0.69
N PRO A 89 -17.85 -1.90 -1.05
CA PRO A 89 -19.16 -2.20 -1.64
C PRO A 89 -19.05 -2.91 -3.00
N ALA A 90 -17.98 -2.68 -3.76
CA ALA A 90 -17.77 -3.33 -5.06
C ALA A 90 -17.44 -4.84 -4.96
N LEU A 91 -17.13 -5.32 -3.75
CA LEU A 91 -16.80 -6.73 -3.50
C LEU A 91 -17.93 -7.53 -2.85
N ARG A 92 -19.01 -6.85 -2.43
CA ARG A 92 -20.15 -7.50 -1.77
C ARG A 92 -20.79 -8.51 -2.71
N SER A 93 -21.20 -9.66 -2.17
CA SER A 93 -21.69 -10.79 -2.97
C SER A 93 -20.69 -11.30 -4.02
N GLY A 94 -19.39 -11.04 -3.85
CA GLY A 94 -18.32 -11.66 -4.64
C GLY A 94 -17.86 -12.98 -4.02
N VAL A 95 -16.99 -13.70 -4.72
CA VAL A 95 -16.39 -14.95 -4.24
C VAL A 95 -14.88 -14.75 -4.09
N SER A 96 -14.37 -14.74 -2.87
CA SER A 96 -12.93 -14.75 -2.60
C SER A 96 -12.36 -16.15 -2.81
N LEU A 97 -11.23 -16.25 -3.48
CA LEU A 97 -10.52 -17.52 -3.76
C LEU A 97 -9.25 -17.67 -2.91
N GLY A 98 -8.90 -16.65 -2.12
CA GLY A 98 -7.70 -16.64 -1.29
C GLY A 98 -7.16 -15.25 -1.03
N ILE A 99 -6.35 -15.14 0.03
CA ILE A 99 -5.63 -13.92 0.40
C ILE A 99 -4.14 -14.26 0.48
N PHE A 100 -3.33 -13.47 -0.20
CA PHE A 100 -1.89 -13.65 -0.33
C PHE A 100 -1.17 -12.45 0.27
N ARG A 101 0.03 -12.66 0.82
CA ARG A 101 0.86 -11.57 1.35
C ARG A 101 1.51 -10.74 0.25
N THR A 102 1.88 -11.38 -0.86
CA THR A 102 2.60 -10.75 -1.98
C THR A 102 1.75 -10.75 -3.26
N GLU A 103 2.01 -9.81 -4.15
CA GLU A 103 1.28 -9.67 -5.41
C GLU A 103 1.62 -10.82 -6.37
N GLU A 104 2.88 -11.25 -6.36
CA GLU A 104 3.43 -12.32 -7.18
C GLU A 104 2.77 -13.66 -6.86
N ALA A 105 2.55 -13.95 -5.57
CA ALA A 105 1.84 -15.15 -5.15
C ALA A 105 0.37 -15.11 -5.62
N ALA A 106 -0.29 -13.95 -5.52
CA ALA A 106 -1.65 -13.79 -6.03
C ALA A 106 -1.72 -13.95 -7.57
N LYS A 107 -0.75 -13.40 -8.30
CA LYS A 107 -0.63 -13.55 -9.77
C LYS A 107 -0.39 -14.99 -10.20
N ALA A 108 0.49 -15.70 -9.51
CA ALA A 108 0.74 -17.12 -9.75
C ALA A 108 -0.53 -17.96 -9.53
N TYR A 109 -1.27 -17.69 -8.44
CA TYR A 109 -2.52 -18.38 -8.16
C TYR A 109 -3.62 -18.07 -9.19
N VAL A 110 -3.77 -16.81 -9.62
CA VAL A 110 -4.70 -16.46 -10.70
C VAL A 110 -4.35 -17.17 -12.00
N SER A 111 -3.06 -17.27 -12.33
CA SER A 111 -2.62 -17.99 -13.53
C SER A 111 -2.99 -19.47 -13.46
N GLN A 112 -2.82 -20.09 -12.29
CA GLN A 112 -3.25 -21.47 -12.04
C GLN A 112 -4.77 -21.64 -12.19
N LEU A 113 -5.56 -20.71 -11.66
CA LEU A 113 -7.02 -20.69 -11.79
C LEU A 113 -7.46 -20.58 -13.25
N ILE A 114 -6.80 -19.73 -14.04
CA ILE A 114 -7.06 -19.58 -15.48
C ILE A 114 -6.80 -20.90 -16.22
N SER A 115 -5.71 -21.60 -15.92
CA SER A 115 -5.42 -22.94 -16.48
C SER A 115 -6.46 -24.00 -16.10
N ARG A 116 -7.15 -23.82 -14.96
CA ARG A 116 -8.26 -24.67 -14.51
C ARG A 116 -9.62 -24.26 -15.10
N GLY A 117 -9.67 -23.19 -15.90
CA GLY A 117 -10.89 -22.68 -16.54
C GLY A 117 -11.52 -21.45 -15.88
N VAL A 118 -11.00 -20.99 -14.73
CA VAL A 118 -11.53 -19.82 -14.01
C VAL A 118 -10.86 -18.54 -14.51
N ARG A 119 -11.46 -17.93 -15.54
CA ARG A 119 -10.95 -16.68 -16.14
C ARG A 119 -11.51 -15.41 -15.49
N SER A 120 -12.49 -15.56 -14.62
CA SER A 120 -13.17 -14.45 -13.94
C SER A 120 -12.46 -14.00 -12.65
N ALA A 121 -11.38 -14.67 -12.25
CA ALA A 121 -10.60 -14.30 -11.07
C ALA A 121 -9.81 -13.00 -11.32
N ARG A 122 -9.90 -12.08 -10.36
CA ARG A 122 -9.19 -10.80 -10.33
C ARG A 122 -8.44 -10.64 -9.02
N ILE A 123 -7.42 -9.80 -9.04
CA ILE A 123 -6.61 -9.47 -7.86
C ILE A 123 -7.01 -8.08 -7.39
N ILE A 124 -7.21 -7.93 -6.08
CA ILE A 124 -7.34 -6.63 -5.43
C ILE A 124 -6.33 -6.49 -4.30
N ALA A 125 -5.59 -5.39 -4.32
CA ALA A 125 -4.74 -4.99 -3.21
C ALA A 125 -5.63 -4.55 -2.03
N ARG A 126 -5.58 -5.29 -0.93
CA ARG A 126 -6.17 -4.90 0.34
C ARG A 126 -5.18 -3.99 1.02
N ARG A 127 -5.58 -2.73 1.17
CA ARG A 127 -4.83 -1.78 1.99
C ARG A 127 -5.33 -1.83 3.43
N SER A 128 -4.44 -1.59 4.37
CA SER A 128 -4.84 -1.45 5.77
C SER A 128 -5.84 -0.31 5.94
N GLY A 129 -6.91 -0.56 6.71
CA GLY A 129 -7.92 0.47 7.02
C GLY A 129 -7.35 1.64 7.81
N ALA A 130 -6.29 1.40 8.61
CA ALA A 130 -5.49 2.45 9.21
C ALA A 130 -4.47 2.96 8.17
N GLY A 131 -4.82 4.04 7.47
CA GLY A 131 -3.84 4.78 6.70
C GLY A 131 -2.74 5.32 7.61
N LYS A 132 -1.50 5.17 7.18
CA LYS A 132 -0.31 5.72 7.84
C LYS A 132 0.07 7.00 7.10
N GLN A 133 0.42 8.04 7.83
CA GLN A 133 0.96 9.23 7.21
C GLN A 133 2.46 9.06 6.96
N VAL A 134 2.91 9.57 5.81
CA VAL A 134 4.31 9.65 5.44
C VAL A 134 4.63 11.09 5.01
N PHE A 135 5.85 11.53 5.27
CA PHE A 135 6.35 12.84 4.90
C PHE A 135 7.52 12.65 3.96
N GLN A 136 7.39 13.15 2.74
CA GLN A 136 8.47 13.18 1.76
C GLN A 136 9.13 14.55 1.80
N LEU A 137 10.41 14.58 2.15
CA LEU A 137 11.23 15.77 2.18
C LEU A 137 12.20 15.73 0.99
N ARG A 138 12.20 16.77 0.16
CA ARG A 138 13.07 16.88 -1.02
C ARG A 138 14.13 17.95 -0.81
N ASP A 139 15.29 17.77 -1.43
CA ASP A 139 16.38 18.76 -1.44
C ASP A 139 16.77 19.23 -0.01
N LEU A 140 16.97 18.28 0.90
CA LEU A 140 17.38 18.58 2.27
C LEU A 140 18.84 19.06 2.28
N THR A 141 19.07 20.22 2.92
CA THR A 141 20.43 20.66 3.25
C THR A 141 21.04 19.78 4.34
N PRO A 142 22.38 19.74 4.50
CA PRO A 142 23.03 18.98 5.56
C PRO A 142 22.53 19.35 6.98
N GLU A 143 22.21 20.62 7.20
CA GLU A 143 21.66 21.15 8.45
C GLU A 143 20.24 20.64 8.67
N ALA A 144 19.39 20.70 7.63
CA ALA A 144 18.04 20.17 7.67
C ALA A 144 18.01 18.65 7.89
N ARG A 145 18.97 17.92 7.32
CA ARG A 145 19.13 16.48 7.54
C ARG A 145 19.47 16.17 9.00
N SER A 146 20.45 16.88 9.56
CA SER A 146 20.83 16.72 10.97
C SER A 146 19.67 17.04 11.91
N ALA A 147 18.88 18.07 11.60
CA ALA A 147 17.69 18.40 12.35
C ALA A 147 16.57 17.36 12.21
N LEU A 148 16.41 16.78 11.02
CA LEU A 148 15.47 15.67 10.78
C LEU A 148 15.84 14.43 11.61
N ASP A 149 17.13 14.07 11.68
CA ASP A 149 17.63 12.96 12.50
C ASP A 149 17.39 13.21 14.00
N ASN A 150 17.55 14.46 14.46
CA ASN A 150 17.21 14.86 15.83
C ASN A 150 15.71 14.73 16.12
N ILE A 151 14.85 15.21 15.21
CA ILE A 151 13.39 15.06 15.33
C ILE A 151 13.04 13.57 15.35
N LYS A 152 13.62 12.78 14.44
CA LYS A 152 13.39 11.33 14.35
C LYS A 152 13.73 10.57 15.61
N SER A 153 14.71 11.04 16.38
CA SER A 153 15.08 10.44 17.66
C SER A 153 13.93 10.49 18.69
N ALA A 154 12.99 11.42 18.55
CA ALA A 154 11.75 11.48 19.35
C ALA A 154 10.64 10.53 18.85
N PHE A 155 10.85 9.85 17.73
CA PHE A 155 9.88 9.03 16.99
C PHE A 155 10.48 7.65 16.67
N PRO A 156 10.71 6.77 17.65
CA PRO A 156 11.42 5.50 17.45
C PRO A 156 10.67 4.52 16.52
N ASP A 157 9.34 4.53 16.53
CA ASP A 157 8.50 3.63 15.71
C ASP A 157 8.46 4.00 14.23
N GLN A 158 8.96 5.18 13.86
CA GLN A 158 8.89 5.70 12.51
C GLN A 158 10.06 5.16 11.69
N GLU A 159 9.91 5.03 10.39
CA GLU A 159 11.01 4.61 9.52
C GLU A 159 11.43 5.76 8.62
N ILE A 160 12.73 6.05 8.57
CA ILE A 160 13.32 6.92 7.54
C ILE A 160 13.84 6.03 6.43
N ARG A 161 13.41 6.31 5.20
CA ARG A 161 13.89 5.64 3.99
C ARG A 161 14.21 6.70 2.95
N GLY A 162 15.11 6.38 2.01
CA GLY A 162 15.18 7.17 0.77
C GLY A 162 13.88 6.98 -0.01
N CYS A 163 13.37 8.03 -0.65
CA CYS A 163 12.25 7.86 -1.56
C CYS A 163 12.66 6.86 -2.66
N SER A 164 11.88 5.81 -2.85
CA SER A 164 12.00 5.00 -4.06
C SER A 164 11.55 5.86 -5.22
N ALA A 165 12.42 5.99 -6.23
CA ALA A 165 12.16 6.72 -7.47
C ALA A 165 10.94 6.15 -8.21
#